data_AF-A0A397U9E1-F1
#
_entry.id   AF-A0A397U9E1-F1
#
_cell.length_a   1.000
_cell.length_b   1.000
_cell.length_c   1.000
_cell.angle_alpha   90.00
_cell.angle_beta   90.00
_cell.angle_gamma   90.00
#
_symmetry.space_group_name_H-M   'P 1'
#
loop_
_entity.id
_entity.type
_entity.pdbx_description
1 polymer ?
#
loop_
_entity_poly.entity_id
_entity_poly.type
_entity_poly.pdbx_seq_one_letter_code
_entity_poly.pdbx_strand_id
1 'polypeptide(L)'
;MIEWIPFNRLINLQKVREEESEMRFMATWKDGIRIIKGEPVEYTRSRIGSCGVNLKILHGSQLSDFFIEKLTNYVELEGNIVYGVTKDMATNQYIMVVPDEFSYKRITSNGKCICCKHNNTSPAWCQSCDPWKTTQEWTSGNEEIDNFIIEIQIKAT
;
A
#
# COMPACT_ATOMS: atom_id res chain seq x y z
N MET A 1 13.25 2.97 9.94
CA MET A 1 14.34 2.72 8.98
C MET A 1 13.70 2.57 7.61
N ILE A 2 14.06 3.44 6.66
CA ILE A 2 13.60 3.40 5.27
C ILE A 2 14.73 2.80 4.43
N GLU A 3 14.45 1.85 3.53
CA GLU A 3 15.45 1.26 2.64
C GLU A 3 15.14 1.43 1.15
N TRP A 4 16.16 1.30 0.30
CA TRP A 4 15.94 1.19 -1.14
C TRP A 4 15.45 -0.21 -1.49
N ILE A 5 14.32 -0.30 -2.17
CA ILE A 5 13.71 -1.56 -2.59
C ILE A 5 13.82 -1.63 -4.12
N PRO A 6 14.59 -2.58 -4.70
CA PRO A 6 14.60 -2.76 -6.15
C PRO A 6 13.19 -3.10 -6.66
N PHE A 7 12.72 -2.39 -7.69
CA PHE A 7 11.35 -2.51 -8.18
C PHE A 7 10.95 -3.95 -8.55
N ASN A 8 11.88 -4.74 -9.09
CA ASN A 8 11.66 -6.14 -9.44
C ASN A 8 11.46 -7.09 -8.23
N ARG A 9 11.62 -6.60 -6.99
CA ARG A 9 11.29 -7.33 -5.76
C ARG A 9 9.83 -7.14 -5.35
N LEU A 10 9.10 -6.26 -6.03
CA LEU A 10 7.67 -6.07 -5.91
C LEU A 10 7.00 -6.85 -7.04
N ILE A 11 6.12 -7.78 -6.69
CA ILE A 11 5.39 -8.64 -7.63
C ILE A 11 3.90 -8.53 -7.40
N ASN A 12 3.09 -9.07 -8.32
CA ASN A 12 1.63 -9.00 -8.25
C ASN A 12 1.11 -7.56 -8.12
N LEU A 13 1.73 -6.62 -8.84
CA LEU A 13 1.31 -5.22 -8.84
C LEU A 13 -0.11 -5.12 -9.40
N GLN A 14 -1.01 -4.50 -8.63
CA GLN A 14 -2.40 -4.27 -9.00
C GLN A 14 -2.79 -2.86 -8.62
N LYS A 15 -3.34 -2.10 -9.56
CA LYS A 15 -3.88 -0.77 -9.28
C LYS A 15 -5.13 -0.93 -8.43
N VAL A 16 -5.19 -0.20 -7.32
CA VAL A 16 -6.31 -0.28 -6.37
C VAL A 16 -7.10 1.01 -6.35
N ARG A 17 -6.41 2.14 -6.46
CA ARG A 17 -7.02 3.46 -6.43
C ARG A 17 -6.26 4.42 -7.34
N GLU A 18 -6.98 5.35 -7.94
CA GLU A 18 -6.44 6.52 -8.61
C GLU A 18 -7.30 7.71 -8.23
N GLU A 19 -6.64 8.74 -7.73
CA GLU A 19 -7.18 10.05 -7.45
C GLU A 19 -6.40 11.08 -8.28
N GLU A 20 -6.83 12.33 -8.22
CA GLU A 20 -6.18 13.42 -8.95
C GLU A 20 -4.70 13.64 -8.55
N SER A 21 -4.33 13.31 -7.31
CA SER A 21 -2.99 13.61 -6.75
C SER A 21 -2.11 12.38 -6.52
N GLU A 22 -2.72 11.19 -6.37
CA GLU A 22 -1.98 9.95 -6.13
C GLU A 22 -2.63 8.75 -6.81
N MET A 23 -1.77 7.80 -7.18
CA MET A 23 -2.19 6.44 -7.49
C MET A 23 -1.71 5.49 -6.40
N ARG A 24 -2.58 4.56 -6.02
CA ARG A 24 -2.26 3.52 -5.06
C ARG A 24 -2.31 2.15 -5.73
N PHE A 25 -1.20 1.44 -5.64
CA PHE A 25 -1.09 0.06 -6.05
C PHE A 25 -0.89 -0.84 -4.84
N MET A 26 -1.29 -2.09 -4.96
CA MET A 26 -0.90 -3.16 -4.06
C MET A 26 0.13 -4.05 -4.72
N ALA A 27 1.07 -4.54 -3.93
CA ALA A 27 2.07 -5.49 -4.38
C ALA A 27 2.45 -6.47 -3.27
N THR A 28 3.12 -7.54 -3.64
CA THR A 28 3.81 -8.42 -2.71
C THR A 28 5.30 -8.10 -2.75
N TRP A 29 5.87 -7.70 -1.61
CA TRP A 29 7.31 -7.55 -1.46
C TRP A 29 7.94 -8.90 -1.13
N LYS A 30 8.82 -9.39 -1.99
CA LYS A 30 9.41 -10.74 -1.85
C LYS A 30 10.37 -10.87 -0.68
N ASP A 31 11.19 -9.85 -0.46
CA ASP A 31 12.24 -9.91 0.57
C ASP A 31 11.64 -9.65 1.95
N GLY A 32 10.56 -8.87 2.02
CA GLY A 32 9.77 -8.62 3.21
C GLY A 32 10.44 -7.65 4.20
N ILE A 33 9.77 -7.41 5.32
CA ILE A 33 10.10 -6.32 6.25
C ILE A 33 11.33 -6.70 7.09
N ARG A 34 12.29 -5.79 7.15
CA ARG A 34 13.47 -5.95 7.99
C ARG A 34 13.12 -5.85 9.48
N ILE A 35 13.60 -6.82 10.26
CA ILE A 35 13.45 -6.86 11.71
C ILE A 35 14.79 -7.14 12.39
N ILE A 36 14.89 -6.75 13.65
CA ILE A 36 16.01 -7.10 14.52
C ILE A 36 15.51 -8.21 15.45
N LYS A 37 16.29 -9.29 15.59
CA LYS A 37 16.03 -10.37 16.53
C LYS A 37 17.20 -10.47 17.51
N GLY A 38 16.93 -10.92 18.72
CA GLY A 38 17.95 -11.22 19.72
C GLY A 38 17.77 -10.44 21.03
N GLU A 39 18.63 -10.76 21.98
CA GLU A 39 18.71 -10.14 23.30
C GLU A 39 19.68 -8.95 23.27
N PRO A 40 19.70 -8.07 24.30
CA PRO A 40 20.44 -6.79 24.30
C PRO A 40 21.94 -6.85 23.94
N VAL A 41 22.54 -8.05 23.96
CA VAL A 41 23.97 -8.29 23.74
C VAL A 41 24.25 -8.82 22.33
N GLU A 42 23.29 -9.46 21.66
CA GLU A 42 23.45 -10.09 20.34
C GLU A 42 22.25 -9.84 19.43
N TYR A 43 22.26 -8.68 18.75
CA TYR A 43 21.29 -8.40 17.71
C TYR A 43 21.68 -9.03 16.39
N THR A 44 20.77 -9.82 15.80
CA THR A 44 20.88 -10.32 14.44
C THR A 44 19.86 -9.64 13.53
N ARG A 45 20.30 -9.31 12.31
CA ARG A 45 19.42 -8.76 11.27
C ARG A 45 18.65 -9.92 10.64
N SER A 46 17.32 -9.81 10.60
CA SER A 46 16.42 -10.79 9.99
C SER A 46 15.37 -10.08 9.12
N ARG A 47 14.56 -10.85 8.40
CA ARG A 47 13.35 -10.34 7.72
C ARG A 47 12.11 -11.15 8.14
N ILE A 48 10.98 -10.48 8.27
CA ILE A 48 9.67 -11.10 8.14
C ILE A 48 9.54 -11.35 6.64
N GLY A 49 9.32 -12.60 6.23
CA GLY A 49 9.32 -12.99 4.82
C GLY A 49 8.30 -12.24 3.98
N SER A 50 8.04 -12.76 2.77
CA SER A 50 7.20 -12.07 1.79
C SER A 50 5.88 -11.54 2.38
N CYS A 51 5.58 -10.26 2.15
CA CYS A 51 4.44 -9.57 2.73
C CYS A 51 3.72 -8.67 1.70
N GLY A 52 2.45 -8.37 1.97
CA GLY A 52 1.71 -7.37 1.21
C GLY A 52 2.16 -5.95 1.55
N VAL A 53 2.24 -5.09 0.55
CA VAL A 53 2.59 -3.67 0.68
C VAL A 53 1.71 -2.83 -0.22
N ASN A 54 1.54 -1.58 0.16
CA ASN A 54 0.95 -0.55 -0.69
C ASN A 54 2.07 0.28 -1.32
N LEU A 55 1.88 0.66 -2.58
CA LEU A 55 2.75 1.55 -3.34
C LEU A 55 1.99 2.85 -3.58
N LYS A 56 2.49 3.95 -3.02
CA LYS A 56 1.97 5.30 -3.26
C LYS A 56 2.81 5.98 -4.33
N ILE A 57 2.18 6.29 -5.45
CA ILE A 57 2.79 6.97 -6.60
C ILE A 57 2.17 8.37 -6.67
N LEU A 58 2.98 9.39 -6.46
CA LEU A 58 2.53 10.79 -6.53
C LEU A 58 2.71 11.31 -7.95
N HIS A 59 1.76 12.09 -8.45
CA HIS A 59 1.94 12.80 -9.72
C HIS A 59 3.13 13.77 -9.63
N GLY A 60 4.00 13.80 -10.64
CA GLY A 60 5.22 14.62 -10.64
C GLY A 60 6.42 14.01 -9.90
N SER A 61 6.28 12.81 -9.33
CA SER A 61 7.38 12.09 -8.64
C SER A 61 8.54 11.66 -9.54
N GLN A 62 8.61 12.06 -10.81
CA GLN A 62 9.84 11.93 -11.60
C GLN A 62 10.93 12.88 -11.12
N LEU A 63 10.54 14.01 -10.51
CA LEU A 63 11.44 15.01 -9.95
C LEU A 63 11.83 14.59 -8.53
N SER A 64 13.14 14.40 -8.29
CA SER A 64 13.65 13.94 -7.00
C SER A 64 13.30 14.90 -5.86
N ASP A 65 13.44 16.21 -6.08
CA ASP A 65 13.28 17.21 -5.03
C ASP A 65 11.82 17.29 -4.57
N PHE A 66 10.88 17.23 -5.52
CA PHE A 66 9.46 17.13 -5.24
C PHE A 66 9.12 15.85 -4.47
N PHE A 67 9.67 14.70 -4.89
CA PHE A 67 9.44 13.45 -4.18
C PHE A 67 10.02 13.48 -2.75
N ILE A 68 11.21 14.04 -2.55
CA ILE A 68 11.87 14.16 -1.24
C ILE A 68 11.05 15.05 -0.31
N GLU A 69 10.53 16.18 -0.80
CA GLU A 69 9.63 17.05 -0.03
C GLU A 69 8.39 16.27 0.44
N LYS A 70 7.70 15.58 -0.49
CA LYS A 70 6.50 14.81 -0.16
C LYS A 70 6.78 13.64 0.77
N LEU A 71 7.90 12.94 0.60
CA LEU A 71 8.31 11.86 1.49
C LEU A 71 8.58 12.37 2.90
N THR A 72 9.31 13.49 3.02
CA THR A 72 9.60 14.12 4.32
C THR A 72 8.32 14.48 5.05
N ASN A 73 7.41 15.21 4.37
CA ASN A 73 6.12 15.59 4.93
C ASN A 73 5.30 14.35 5.35
N TYR A 74 5.34 13.28 4.55
CA TYR A 74 4.61 12.05 4.88
C TYR A 74 5.16 11.36 6.14
N VAL A 75 6.48 11.29 6.29
CA VAL A 75 7.15 10.62 7.42
C VAL A 75 7.03 11.43 8.72
N GLU A 76 6.93 12.75 8.65
CA GLU A 76 6.77 13.63 9.83
C GLU A 76 5.36 13.56 10.44
N LEU A 77 4.36 13.14 9.66
CA LEU A 77 3.00 12.94 10.16
C LEU A 77 2.90 11.71 11.07
N GLU A 78 2.32 11.90 12.26
CA GLU A 78 2.20 10.85 13.26
C GLU A 78 1.43 9.62 12.73
N GLY A 79 1.98 8.43 12.97
CA GLY A 79 1.37 7.16 12.56
C GLY A 79 1.70 6.70 11.14
N ASN A 80 2.33 7.53 10.31
CA ASN A 80 2.77 7.10 8.98
C ASN A 80 4.02 6.24 9.03
N ILE A 81 3.99 5.12 8.31
CA ILE A 81 5.12 4.19 8.20
C ILE A 81 5.49 4.07 6.72
N VAL A 82 6.79 4.20 6.45
CA VAL A 82 7.38 3.93 5.14
C VAL A 82 8.42 2.82 5.32
N TYR A 83 8.26 1.73 4.59
CA TYR A 83 9.25 0.64 4.57
C TYR A 83 10.43 0.98 3.67
N GLY A 84 10.15 1.63 2.53
CA GLY A 84 11.20 1.93 1.58
C GLY A 84 10.77 2.84 0.44
N VAL A 85 11.75 3.10 -0.42
CA VAL A 85 11.57 3.82 -1.68
C VAL A 85 12.00 2.91 -2.81
N THR A 86 11.24 2.91 -3.89
CA THR A 86 11.60 2.27 -5.15
C THR A 86 11.49 3.28 -6.28
N LYS A 87 12.03 2.94 -7.45
CA LYS A 87 11.83 3.67 -8.69
C LYS A 87 11.39 2.73 -9.78
N ASP A 88 10.30 3.06 -10.45
CA ASP A 88 9.93 2.38 -11.69
C ASP A 88 10.72 3.00 -12.85
N MET A 89 11.47 2.16 -13.56
CA MET A 89 12.32 2.61 -14.68
C MET A 89 11.50 2.89 -15.95
N ALA A 90 10.30 2.33 -16.07
CA ALA A 90 9.44 2.56 -17.23
C ALA A 90 8.79 3.95 -17.19
N THR A 91 8.27 4.34 -16.03
CA THR A 91 7.63 5.65 -15.80
C THR A 91 8.60 6.72 -15.29
N ASN A 92 9.81 6.31 -14.87
CA ASN A 92 10.81 7.13 -14.20
C ASN A 92 10.31 7.77 -12.88
N GLN A 93 9.27 7.20 -12.26
CA GLN A 93 8.66 7.71 -11.03
C GLN A 93 9.29 7.08 -9.78
N TYR A 94 9.55 7.92 -8.76
CA TYR A 94 9.82 7.46 -7.41
C TYR A 94 8.52 7.09 -6.69
N ILE A 95 8.57 6.02 -5.90
CA ILE A 95 7.40 5.40 -5.30
C ILE A 95 7.70 5.11 -3.84
N MET A 96 6.74 5.45 -2.97
CA MET A 96 6.80 5.09 -1.55
C MET A 96 6.24 3.68 -1.36
N VAL A 97 6.99 2.82 -0.66
CA VAL A 97 6.53 1.50 -0.24
C VAL A 97 6.10 1.60 1.21
N VAL A 98 4.80 1.47 1.45
CA VAL A 98 4.17 1.62 2.77
C VAL A 98 3.47 0.33 3.17
N PRO A 99 3.14 0.12 4.46
CA PRO A 99 2.40 -1.04 4.89
C PRO A 99 1.09 -1.20 4.12
N ASP A 100 0.69 -2.45 3.92
CA ASP A 100 -0.68 -2.76 3.57
C ASP A 100 -1.60 -2.34 4.72
N GLU A 101 -2.44 -1.34 4.43
CA GLU A 101 -3.37 -0.66 5.34
C GLU A 101 -4.28 -1.63 6.10
N PHE A 102 -4.63 -2.77 5.48
CA PHE A 102 -5.53 -3.76 6.05
C PHE A 102 -4.83 -5.08 6.40
N SER A 103 -3.49 -5.10 6.42
CA SER A 103 -2.68 -6.31 6.66
C SER A 103 -3.13 -7.11 7.88
N TYR A 104 -3.45 -6.45 8.99
CA TYR A 104 -3.90 -7.08 10.23
C TYR A 104 -5.33 -7.65 10.17
N LYS A 105 -6.16 -7.20 9.22
CA LYS A 105 -7.54 -7.69 9.01
C LYS A 105 -7.61 -8.82 7.98
N ARG A 106 -6.52 -9.12 7.27
CA ARG A 106 -6.52 -10.16 6.22
C ARG A 106 -6.58 -11.55 6.83
N ILE A 107 -7.49 -12.38 6.33
CA ILE A 107 -7.73 -13.74 6.85
C ILE A 107 -7.50 -14.75 5.72
N THR A 108 -6.57 -15.69 5.93
CA THR A 108 -6.21 -16.72 4.94
C THR A 108 -7.38 -17.62 4.53
N SER A 109 -8.31 -17.90 5.45
CA SER A 109 -9.51 -18.71 5.18
C SER A 109 -10.55 -18.02 4.31
N ASN A 110 -10.50 -16.69 4.16
CA ASN A 110 -11.49 -15.92 3.38
C ASN A 110 -11.19 -15.93 1.87
N GLY A 111 -10.22 -16.74 1.44
CA GLY A 111 -9.75 -16.77 0.07
C GLY A 111 -9.00 -15.50 -0.32
N LYS A 112 -8.60 -15.44 -1.60
CA LYS A 112 -7.87 -14.31 -2.16
C LYS A 112 -8.80 -13.42 -2.97
N CYS A 113 -8.65 -12.10 -2.79
CA CYS A 113 -9.31 -11.10 -3.61
C CYS A 113 -8.91 -11.28 -5.08
N ILE A 114 -9.89 -11.29 -5.98
CA ILE A 114 -9.61 -11.40 -7.41
C ILE A 114 -8.86 -10.18 -7.97
N CYS A 115 -9.05 -9.00 -7.37
CA CYS A 115 -8.42 -7.74 -7.78
C CYS A 115 -6.97 -7.68 -7.32
N CYS A 116 -6.70 -7.61 -6.01
CA CYS A 116 -5.33 -7.42 -5.51
C CYS A 116 -4.55 -8.71 -5.21
N LYS A 117 -5.16 -9.90 -5.34
CA LYS A 117 -4.56 -11.23 -5.05
C LYS A 117 -4.13 -11.46 -3.59
N HIS A 118 -4.39 -10.49 -2.69
CA HIS A 118 -4.19 -10.66 -1.26
C HIS A 118 -5.39 -11.36 -0.63
N ASN A 119 -5.20 -11.91 0.57
CA ASN A 119 -6.31 -12.51 1.31
C ASN A 119 -7.39 -11.45 1.57
N ASN A 120 -8.64 -11.87 1.50
CA ASN A 120 -9.78 -11.00 1.81
C ASN A 120 -9.81 -10.67 3.31
N THR A 121 -10.45 -9.55 3.64
CA THR A 121 -10.65 -9.11 5.02
C THR A 121 -11.91 -9.73 5.62
N SER A 122 -12.89 -10.09 4.80
CA SER A 122 -14.05 -10.92 5.16
C SER A 122 -14.32 -11.99 4.08
N PRO A 123 -15.16 -13.01 4.31
CA PRO A 123 -15.43 -14.06 3.32
C PRO A 123 -15.90 -13.55 1.94
N ALA A 124 -16.53 -12.37 1.89
CA ALA A 124 -17.08 -11.78 0.66
C ALA A 124 -16.52 -10.37 0.35
N TRP A 125 -15.53 -9.89 1.12
CA TRP A 125 -15.09 -8.50 1.04
C TRP A 125 -13.59 -8.32 1.22
N CYS A 126 -13.01 -7.49 0.37
CA CYS A 126 -11.66 -6.96 0.44
C CYS A 126 -11.74 -5.45 0.69
N GLN A 127 -11.51 -5.02 1.93
CA GLN A 127 -11.53 -3.60 2.31
C GLN A 127 -10.60 -2.71 1.48
N SER A 128 -9.55 -3.29 0.90
CA SER A 128 -8.64 -2.53 0.04
C SER A 128 -9.22 -2.25 -1.34
N CYS A 129 -10.07 -3.12 -1.88
CA CYS A 129 -10.47 -3.07 -3.29
C CYS A 129 -11.95 -2.76 -3.49
N ASP A 130 -12.83 -3.37 -2.70
CA ASP A 130 -14.27 -3.32 -2.98
C ASP A 130 -14.90 -1.93 -2.78
N PRO A 131 -14.47 -1.09 -1.80
CA PRO A 131 -14.97 0.29 -1.72
C PRO A 131 -14.73 1.12 -2.98
N TRP A 132 -13.61 0.89 -3.68
CA TRP A 132 -13.25 1.63 -4.89
C TRP A 132 -13.91 1.08 -6.15
N LYS A 133 -14.27 -0.20 -6.17
CA LYS A 133 -15.04 -0.78 -7.28
C LYS A 133 -16.47 -0.29 -7.29
N THR A 134 -17.08 -0.18 -6.11
CA THR A 134 -18.48 0.26 -6.00
C THR A 134 -18.68 1.62 -6.65
N THR A 135 -17.72 2.53 -6.57
CA THR A 135 -17.82 3.86 -7.20
C THR A 135 -17.41 3.93 -8.66
N GLN A 136 -16.78 2.88 -9.22
CA GLN A 136 -16.54 2.81 -10.66
C GLN A 136 -17.72 2.20 -11.41
N GLU A 137 -18.44 1.28 -10.78
CA GLU A 137 -19.53 0.53 -11.41
C GLU A 137 -20.93 1.05 -11.04
N TRP A 138 -21.11 1.58 -9.82
CA TRP A 138 -22.41 1.93 -9.25
C TRP A 138 -22.35 3.20 -8.39
N THR A 139 -22.40 4.37 -9.03
CA THR A 139 -22.47 5.66 -8.34
C THR A 139 -23.90 6.10 -8.09
N SER A 140 -24.13 6.86 -7.02
CA SER A 140 -25.41 7.55 -6.80
C SER A 140 -25.59 8.76 -7.73
N GLY A 141 -24.52 9.18 -8.41
CA GLY A 141 -24.44 10.43 -9.17
C GLY A 141 -24.16 11.65 -8.30
N ASN A 142 -23.96 11.45 -6.99
CA ASN A 142 -23.55 12.49 -6.05
C ASN A 142 -22.22 12.10 -5.40
N GLU A 143 -21.16 12.82 -5.77
CA GLU A 143 -19.80 12.56 -5.33
C GLU A 143 -19.64 12.62 -3.80
N GLU A 144 -20.35 13.52 -3.12
CA GLU A 144 -20.27 13.64 -1.66
C GLU A 144 -20.86 12.40 -0.97
N ILE A 145 -22.00 11.91 -1.47
CA ILE A 145 -22.63 10.69 -0.96
C ILE A 145 -21.75 9.47 -1.26
N ASP A 146 -21.20 9.38 -2.46
CA ASP A 146 -20.36 8.25 -2.88
C ASP A 146 -19.07 8.20 -2.05
N ASN A 147 -18.42 9.35 -1.81
CA ASN A 147 -17.25 9.46 -0.94
C ASN A 147 -17.59 9.10 0.51
N PHE A 148 -18.75 9.54 1.02
CA PHE A 148 -19.20 9.16 2.35
C PHE A 148 -19.41 7.64 2.49
N ILE A 149 -20.02 7.00 1.48
CA ILE A 149 -20.21 5.53 1.45
C ILE A 149 -18.85 4.83 1.48
N ILE A 150 -17.90 5.26 0.66
CA ILE A 150 -16.54 4.70 0.64
C ILE A 150 -15.89 4.78 2.03
N GLU A 151 -15.95 5.95 2.66
CA GLU A 151 -15.36 6.14 3.99
C GLU A 151 -15.93 5.16 5.02
N ILE A 152 -17.25 4.97 5.01
CA ILE A 152 -17.91 4.01 5.91
C ILE A 152 -17.47 2.58 5.60
N GLN A 153 -17.39 2.20 4.32
CA GLN A 153 -16.94 0.86 3.92
C GLN A 153 -15.48 0.57 4.29
N ILE A 154 -14.61 1.57 4.23
CA ILE A 154 -13.20 1.47 4.67
C ILE A 154 -13.12 1.28 6.19
N LYS A 155 -13.97 2.00 6.95
CA LYS A 155 -14.00 1.97 8.41
C LYS A 155 -14.74 0.75 8.98
N ALA A 156 -15.59 0.09 8.18
CA ALA A 156 -16.33 -1.10 8.59
C ALA A 156 -15.35 -2.18 9.11
N THR A 157 -15.72 -2.84 10.21
CA THR A 157 -14.86 -3.83 10.88
C THR A 157 -15.12 -5.22 10.36
#